data_AF-A0AA91GYC4-F1
#
_entry.id   AF-A0AA91GYC4-F1
#
_cell.length_a   1.000
_cell.length_b   1.000
_cell.length_c   1.000
_cell.angle_alpha   90.00
_cell.angle_beta   90.00
_cell.angle_gamma   90.00
#
_symmetry.space_group_name_H-M   'P 1'
#
loop_
_entity.id
_entity.type
_entity.pdbx_description
1 polymer ?
#
loop_
_entity_poly.entity_id
_entity_poly.type
_entity_poly.pdbx_seq_one_letter_code
_entity_poly.pdbx_strand_id
1 'polypeptide(L)'
;MDANLQQTEVVDSTSNNAIAALEGSAVGTQPLLAPATKPNTKLQQIGTQSSEFLANLPDYILRFFITYNQQILTVALIFAAIIALKILVAVLDAINDIPLVYPTFELIGIAYTTWFVFRYLIKASTRQELVAQIQSITNDIAGG
;
A
#
# COMPACT_ATOMS: atom_id res chain seq x y z
N MET A 1 11.27 37.73 72.58
CA MET A 1 11.06 37.58 71.13
C MET A 1 9.59 37.86 70.84
N ASP A 2 9.22 39.13 71.07
CA ASP A 2 8.60 40.08 70.14
C ASP A 2 8.24 39.50 68.75
N ALA A 3 7.10 39.76 68.10
CA ALA A 3 6.21 40.90 68.20
C ALA A 3 4.75 40.54 67.83
N ASN A 4 3.85 41.36 68.37
CA ASN A 4 2.41 41.43 68.17
C ASN A 4 2.07 42.41 67.02
N LEU A 5 0.77 42.47 66.69
CA LEU A 5 -0.02 43.54 66.05
C LEU A 5 -0.24 43.33 64.53
N GLN A 6 -1.45 43.33 63.95
CA GLN A 6 -2.78 43.76 64.43
C GLN A 6 -3.84 43.42 63.33
N GLN A 7 -5.08 42.98 63.66
CA GLN A 7 -6.36 43.76 63.56
C GLN A 7 -7.25 43.22 62.39
N THR A 8 -8.58 42.95 62.41
CA THR A 8 -9.75 43.09 63.32
C THR A 8 -10.97 42.48 62.57
N GLU A 9 -11.86 41.66 63.19
CA GLU A 9 -13.25 41.99 63.65
C GLU A 9 -14.18 42.51 62.51
N VAL A 10 -15.47 42.18 62.31
CA VAL A 10 -16.61 41.82 63.18
C VAL A 10 -17.70 41.12 62.32
N VAL A 11 -18.53 40.30 62.97
CA VAL A 11 -19.86 39.78 62.59
C VAL A 11 -20.87 40.92 62.35
N ASP A 12 -21.85 40.79 61.43
CA ASP A 12 -23.29 40.69 61.77
C ASP A 12 -24.24 40.68 60.55
N SER A 13 -25.33 39.95 60.78
CA SER A 13 -26.50 39.71 59.96
C SER A 13 -27.37 40.96 59.85
N THR A 14 -28.03 41.17 58.71
CA THR A 14 -29.26 41.96 58.62
C THR A 14 -30.09 41.35 57.50
N SER A 15 -31.04 40.48 57.85
CA SER A 15 -32.44 40.83 58.09
C SER A 15 -33.21 41.01 56.77
N ASN A 16 -33.93 39.93 56.44
CA ASN A 16 -35.33 39.93 56.05
C ASN A 16 -35.76 40.84 54.89
N ASN A 17 -36.31 40.24 53.83
CA ASN A 17 -37.64 40.59 53.34
C ASN A 17 -38.21 39.46 52.47
N ALA A 18 -39.29 38.88 52.97
CA ALA A 18 -40.13 37.92 52.29
C ALA A 18 -40.88 38.61 51.14
N ILE A 19 -40.81 38.06 49.92
CA ILE A 19 -41.93 38.09 48.99
C ILE A 19 -41.95 36.76 48.24
N ALA A 20 -42.81 35.86 48.71
CA ALA A 20 -43.45 34.90 47.84
C ALA A 20 -44.43 35.68 46.96
N ALA A 21 -44.19 35.70 45.65
CA ALA A 21 -45.22 36.01 44.66
C ALA A 21 -44.82 35.32 43.35
N LEU A 22 -45.63 34.31 43.01
CA LEU A 22 -45.73 33.73 41.68
C LEU A 22 -46.12 34.84 40.68
N GLU A 23 -45.69 34.69 39.43
CA GLU A 23 -46.43 34.96 38.18
C GLU A 23 -45.57 35.63 37.09
N GLY A 24 -45.46 34.91 35.97
CA GLY A 24 -45.68 35.50 34.66
C GLY A 24 -44.48 36.05 33.89
N SER A 25 -44.28 35.46 32.72
CA SER A 25 -43.74 36.11 31.50
C SER A 25 -42.23 35.96 31.24
N ALA A 26 -41.87 34.94 30.48
CA ALA A 26 -41.35 35.15 29.12
C ALA A 26 -41.20 33.79 28.42
N VAL A 27 -42.11 33.55 27.49
CA VAL A 27 -42.00 32.51 26.46
C VAL A 27 -40.70 32.71 25.72
N GLY A 28 -39.73 31.84 25.96
CA GLY A 28 -38.50 31.72 25.21
C GLY A 28 -38.45 30.38 24.51
N THR A 29 -39.34 30.14 23.54
CA THR A 29 -39.12 29.12 22.52
C THR A 29 -37.85 29.49 21.78
N GLN A 30 -36.71 28.93 22.19
CA GLN A 30 -35.55 28.81 21.32
C GLN A 30 -35.67 27.50 20.56
N PRO A 31 -35.99 27.50 19.26
CA PRO A 31 -35.50 26.45 18.39
C PRO A 31 -34.00 26.68 18.25
N LEU A 32 -33.19 26.05 19.10
CA LEU A 32 -31.75 25.91 18.86
C LEU A 32 -31.55 24.81 17.82
N LEU A 33 -31.98 25.06 16.59
CA LEU A 33 -31.58 24.26 15.43
C LEU A 33 -31.50 25.23 14.26
N ALA A 34 -30.27 25.68 13.96
CA ALA A 34 -30.00 26.29 12.66
C ALA A 34 -30.51 25.32 11.57
N PRO A 35 -31.17 25.80 10.50
CA PRO A 35 -31.55 24.92 9.40
C PRO A 35 -30.29 24.21 8.91
N ALA A 36 -30.36 22.87 8.82
CA ALA A 36 -29.29 22.05 8.29
C ALA A 36 -28.96 22.52 6.86
N THR A 37 -27.91 23.33 6.73
CA THR A 37 -27.42 23.82 5.45
C THR A 37 -26.77 22.66 4.68
N LYS A 38 -27.60 22.01 3.85
CA LYS A 38 -27.29 21.24 2.63
C LYS A 38 -25.88 20.61 2.52
N PRO A 39 -25.58 19.48 3.21
CA PRO A 39 -24.48 18.59 2.84
C PRO A 39 -24.77 17.79 1.56
N ASN A 40 -26.05 17.71 1.17
CA ASN A 40 -26.51 16.86 0.08
C ASN A 40 -26.18 17.41 -1.32
N THR A 41 -26.05 18.72 -1.52
CA THR A 41 -25.82 19.27 -2.87
C THR A 41 -24.38 19.04 -3.34
N LYS A 42 -23.40 19.14 -2.45
CA LYS A 42 -21.97 18.93 -2.77
C LYS A 42 -21.65 17.46 -2.99
N LEU A 43 -22.21 16.56 -2.17
CA LEU A 43 -22.06 15.11 -2.33
C LEU A 43 -22.81 14.59 -3.56
N GLN A 44 -23.99 15.12 -3.88
CA GLN A 44 -24.70 14.79 -5.12
C GLN A 44 -23.92 15.28 -6.33
N GLN A 45 -23.33 16.47 -6.28
CA GLN A 45 -22.52 17.02 -7.38
C GLN A 45 -21.19 16.26 -7.57
N ILE A 46 -20.53 15.86 -6.49
CA ILE A 46 -19.33 15.00 -6.54
C ILE A 46 -19.72 13.60 -7.03
N GLY A 47 -20.88 13.08 -6.60
CA GLY A 47 -21.41 11.78 -7.03
C GLY A 47 -21.75 11.75 -8.52
N THR A 48 -22.36 12.81 -9.06
CA THR A 48 -22.68 12.89 -10.49
C THR A 48 -21.41 13.03 -11.33
N GLN A 49 -20.50 13.94 -10.95
CA GLN A 49 -19.23 14.15 -11.65
C GLN A 49 -18.31 12.92 -11.61
N SER A 50 -18.23 12.23 -10.46
CA SER A 50 -17.47 10.99 -10.35
C SER A 50 -18.14 9.85 -11.12
N SER A 51 -19.47 9.73 -11.12
CA SER A 51 -20.16 8.68 -11.91
C SER A 51 -19.88 8.79 -13.40
N GLU A 52 -19.81 10.00 -13.95
CA GLU A 52 -19.54 10.24 -15.37
C GLU A 52 -18.07 9.93 -15.72
N PHE A 53 -17.12 10.30 -14.85
CA PHE A 53 -15.72 9.92 -15.00
C PHE A 53 -15.52 8.40 -14.86
N LEU A 54 -16.19 7.74 -13.90
CA LEU A 54 -16.13 6.29 -13.69
C LEU A 54 -16.78 5.50 -14.83
N ALA A 55 -17.88 5.99 -15.39
CA ALA A 55 -18.55 5.37 -16.54
C ALA A 55 -17.63 5.33 -17.77
N ASN A 56 -16.79 6.34 -17.95
CA ASN A 56 -15.82 6.44 -19.04
C ASN A 56 -14.42 5.93 -18.66
N LEU A 57 -14.17 5.59 -17.39
CA LEU A 57 -12.89 5.06 -16.90
C LEU A 57 -12.40 3.84 -17.68
N PRO A 58 -13.22 2.80 -17.95
CA PRO A 58 -12.76 1.66 -18.74
C PRO A 58 -12.26 2.10 -20.13
N ASP A 59 -12.94 3.02 -20.79
CA ASP A 59 -12.51 3.57 -22.09
C ASP A 59 -11.20 4.35 -21.99
N TYR A 60 -11.02 5.22 -20.99
CA TYR A 60 -9.78 5.97 -20.80
C TYR A 60 -8.59 5.06 -20.49
N ILE A 61 -8.79 4.05 -19.64
CA ILE A 61 -7.76 3.08 -19.29
C ILE A 61 -7.40 2.22 -20.50
N LEU A 62 -8.40 1.69 -21.23
CA LEU A 62 -8.15 0.92 -22.45
C LEU A 62 -7.37 1.75 -23.46
N ARG A 63 -7.80 2.99 -23.73
CA ARG A 63 -7.11 3.87 -24.68
C ARG A 63 -5.69 4.17 -24.24
N PHE A 64 -5.45 4.41 -22.95
CA PHE A 64 -4.11 4.61 -22.43
C PHE A 64 -3.19 3.39 -22.68
N PHE A 65 -3.65 2.19 -22.34
CA PHE A 65 -2.86 0.97 -22.57
C PHE A 65 -2.59 0.70 -24.05
N ILE A 66 -3.57 0.94 -24.93
CA ILE A 66 -3.43 0.69 -26.37
C ILE A 66 -2.58 1.77 -27.05
N THR A 67 -2.79 3.05 -26.72
CA THR A 67 -2.07 4.20 -27.29
C THR A 67 -0.60 4.22 -26.85
N TYR A 68 -0.30 3.85 -25.62
CA TYR A 68 1.05 3.87 -25.06
C TYR A 68 1.67 2.48 -24.91
N ASN A 69 1.17 1.47 -25.63
CA ASN A 69 1.56 0.07 -25.45
C ASN A 69 3.10 -0.12 -25.49
N GLN A 70 3.80 0.60 -26.37
CA GLN A 70 5.27 0.54 -26.49
C GLN A 70 5.99 1.11 -25.26
N GLN A 71 5.57 2.27 -24.76
CA GLN A 71 6.20 2.93 -23.60
C GLN A 71 5.81 2.24 -22.30
N ILE A 72 4.54 1.84 -22.16
CA ILE A 72 4.04 1.08 -21.01
C ILE A 72 4.77 -0.24 -20.91
N LEU A 73 4.93 -0.98 -22.02
CA LEU A 73 5.68 -2.24 -22.01
C LEU A 73 7.12 -2.02 -21.53
N THR A 74 7.79 -0.97 -21.99
CA THR A 74 9.17 -0.67 -21.59
C THR A 74 9.26 -0.33 -20.11
N VAL A 75 8.40 0.56 -19.60
CA VAL A 75 8.39 0.93 -18.18
C VAL A 75 7.98 -0.26 -17.31
N ALA A 76 6.99 -1.05 -17.76
CA ALA A 76 6.56 -2.26 -17.08
C ALA A 76 7.68 -3.30 -17.04
N LEU A 77 8.46 -3.46 -18.11
CA LEU A 77 9.61 -4.36 -18.16
C LEU A 77 10.71 -3.89 -17.21
N ILE A 78 11.03 -2.59 -17.19
CA ILE A 78 11.99 -2.03 -16.22
C ILE A 78 11.52 -2.27 -14.79
N PHE A 79 10.25 -2.00 -14.51
CA PHE A 79 9.68 -2.21 -13.18
C PHE A 79 9.67 -3.69 -12.79
N ALA A 80 9.30 -4.58 -13.72
CA ALA A 80 9.36 -6.02 -13.55
C ALA A 80 10.80 -6.50 -13.31
N ALA A 81 11.78 -5.94 -14.02
CA ALA A 81 13.20 -6.25 -13.81
C ALA A 81 13.67 -5.84 -12.41
N ILE A 82 13.25 -4.67 -11.92
CA ILE A 82 13.56 -4.23 -10.55
C ILE A 82 12.93 -5.18 -9.52
N ILE A 83 11.65 -5.55 -9.71
CA ILE A 83 10.97 -6.52 -8.83
C ILE A 83 11.67 -7.88 -8.87
N ALA A 84 12.02 -8.38 -10.06
CA ALA A 84 12.73 -9.63 -10.22
C ALA A 84 14.08 -9.60 -9.49
N LEU A 85 14.81 -8.48 -9.58
CA LEU A 85 16.05 -8.29 -8.84
C LEU A 85 15.82 -8.31 -7.33
N LYS A 86 14.76 -7.66 -6.83
CA LYS A 86 14.40 -7.71 -5.41
C LYS A 86 14.06 -9.13 -4.96
N ILE A 87 13.31 -9.88 -5.76
CA ILE A 87 12.99 -11.27 -5.48
C ILE A 87 14.27 -12.10 -5.44
N LEU A 88 15.18 -11.91 -6.41
CA LEU A 88 16.46 -12.61 -6.44
C LEU A 88 17.28 -12.35 -5.17
N VAL A 89 17.40 -11.08 -4.75
CA VAL A 89 18.09 -10.72 -3.50
C VAL A 89 17.40 -11.36 -2.30
N ALA A 90 16.07 -11.28 -2.20
CA ALA A 90 15.31 -11.88 -1.10
C ALA A 90 15.46 -13.41 -1.04
N VAL A 91 15.54 -14.08 -2.20
CA VAL A 91 15.80 -15.52 -2.27
C VAL A 91 17.23 -15.82 -1.81
N LEU A 92 18.23 -15.03 -2.20
CA LEU A 92 19.60 -15.20 -1.73
C LEU A 92 19.71 -15.01 -0.21
N ASP A 93 19.02 -14.00 0.35
CA ASP A 93 18.96 -13.77 1.79
C ASP A 93 18.30 -14.98 2.50
N ALA A 94 17.16 -15.46 2.00
CA ALA A 94 16.48 -16.62 2.56
C ALA A 94 17.30 -17.92 2.47
N ILE A 95 18.08 -18.09 1.40
CA ILE A 95 19.02 -19.21 1.26
C ILE A 95 20.13 -19.10 2.30
N ASN A 96 20.67 -17.90 2.52
CA ASN A 96 21.72 -17.66 3.50
C ASN A 96 21.25 -17.88 4.95
N ASP A 97 19.97 -17.63 5.23
CA ASP A 97 19.34 -17.92 6.52
C ASP A 97 19.20 -19.41 6.81
N ILE A 98 19.26 -20.28 5.79
CA ILE A 98 19.17 -21.73 5.95
C ILE A 98 20.57 -22.35 5.80
N PRO A 99 21.21 -22.79 6.90
CA PRO A 99 22.63 -23.17 6.92
C PRO A 99 23.01 -24.40 6.07
N LEU A 100 22.03 -25.09 5.47
CA LEU A 100 22.24 -26.28 4.64
C LEU A 100 21.98 -26.05 3.15
N VAL A 101 21.34 -24.94 2.77
CA VAL A 101 20.89 -24.75 1.38
C VAL A 101 22.06 -24.49 0.46
N TYR A 102 22.97 -23.58 0.85
CA TYR A 102 24.20 -23.29 0.11
C TYR A 102 25.05 -24.54 -0.18
N PRO A 103 25.51 -25.33 0.82
CA PRO A 103 26.33 -26.50 0.56
C PRO A 103 25.59 -27.61 -0.19
N THR A 104 24.26 -27.71 -0.04
CA THR A 104 23.46 -28.70 -0.78
C THR A 104 23.37 -28.33 -2.27
N PHE A 105 23.12 -27.07 -2.60
CA PHE A 105 23.13 -26.60 -3.98
C PHE A 105 24.52 -26.71 -4.62
N GLU A 106 25.59 -26.45 -3.87
CA GLU A 106 26.96 -26.65 -4.35
C GLU A 106 27.23 -28.12 -4.69
N LEU A 107 26.87 -29.04 -3.79
CA LEU A 107 27.03 -30.47 -4.02
C LEU A 107 26.22 -30.96 -5.21
N ILE A 108 24.95 -30.53 -5.31
CA ILE A 108 24.07 -30.84 -6.45
C ILE A 108 24.69 -30.29 -7.73
N GLY A 109 25.14 -29.03 -7.73
CA GLY A 109 25.78 -28.39 -8.88
C GLY A 109 27.00 -29.16 -9.34
N ILE A 110 27.93 -29.48 -8.43
CA ILE A 110 29.14 -30.24 -8.76
C ILE A 110 28.76 -31.63 -9.29
N ALA A 111 27.81 -32.33 -8.66
CA ALA A 111 27.40 -33.66 -9.10
C ALA A 111 26.81 -33.62 -10.52
N TYR A 112 25.86 -32.72 -10.78
CA TYR A 112 25.22 -32.57 -12.08
C TYR A 112 26.17 -32.05 -13.14
N THR A 113 27.00 -31.05 -12.85
CA THR A 113 28.00 -30.54 -13.79
C THR A 113 29.01 -31.62 -14.13
N THR A 114 29.53 -32.35 -13.14
CA THR A 114 30.48 -33.45 -13.37
C THR A 114 29.85 -34.54 -14.24
N TRP A 115 28.63 -34.98 -13.91
CA TRP A 115 27.90 -35.96 -14.69
C TRP A 115 27.63 -35.47 -16.12
N PHE A 116 27.21 -34.21 -16.28
CA PHE A 116 26.91 -33.59 -17.57
C PHE A 116 28.16 -33.50 -18.46
N VAL A 117 29.27 -33.00 -17.92
CA VAL A 117 30.55 -32.90 -18.65
C VAL A 117 30.99 -34.29 -19.10
N PHE A 118 30.99 -35.27 -18.19
CA PHE A 118 31.41 -36.63 -18.52
C PHE A 118 30.50 -37.28 -19.56
N ARG A 119 29.18 -37.11 -19.42
CA ARG A 119 28.16 -37.77 -20.24
C ARG A 119 27.93 -37.11 -21.59
N TYR A 120 28.08 -35.79 -21.72
CA TYR A 120 27.73 -35.05 -22.92
C TYR A 120 28.93 -34.40 -23.61
N LEU A 121 29.94 -33.94 -22.89
CA LEU A 121 31.08 -33.22 -23.49
C LEU A 121 32.22 -34.16 -23.92
N ILE A 122 32.54 -35.20 -23.15
CA ILE A 122 33.67 -36.08 -23.47
C ILE A 122 33.36 -37.00 -24.67
N LYS A 123 32.16 -37.58 -24.68
CA LYS A 123 31.78 -38.58 -25.69
C LYS A 123 31.31 -37.90 -26.98
N ALA A 124 31.91 -38.27 -28.11
CA ALA A 124 31.66 -37.60 -29.39
C ALA A 124 30.20 -37.74 -29.87
N SER A 125 29.60 -38.91 -29.69
CA SER A 125 28.20 -39.17 -30.08
C SER A 125 27.22 -38.28 -29.30
N THR A 126 27.51 -38.02 -28.03
CA THR A 126 26.61 -37.27 -27.13
C THR A 126 26.79 -35.77 -27.27
N ARG A 127 27.96 -35.30 -27.72
CA ARG A 127 28.15 -33.92 -28.15
C ARG A 127 27.28 -33.59 -29.36
N GLN A 128 27.24 -34.48 -30.35
CA GLN A 128 26.44 -34.29 -31.56
C GLN A 128 24.94 -34.24 -31.22
N GLU A 129 24.49 -35.16 -30.35
CA GLU A 129 23.12 -35.19 -29.83
C GLU A 129 22.77 -33.90 -29.06
N LEU A 130 23.67 -33.39 -28.22
CA LEU A 130 23.47 -32.15 -27.48
C LEU A 130 23.38 -30.94 -28.42
N VAL A 131 24.28 -30.82 -29.40
CA VAL A 131 24.26 -29.73 -30.37
C VAL A 131 22.99 -29.77 -31.22
N ALA A 132 22.56 -30.95 -31.66
CA ALA A 132 21.31 -31.10 -32.41
C ALA A 132 20.09 -30.66 -31.58
N GLN A 133 20.04 -31.01 -30.30
CA GLN A 133 18.97 -30.57 -29.39
C GLN A 133 18.98 -29.06 -29.18
N ILE A 134 20.15 -28.46 -28.94
CA ILE A 134 20.28 -27.00 -28.79
C ILE A 134 19.83 -26.29 -30.06
N GLN A 135 20.22 -26.80 -31.24
CA GLN A 135 19.82 -26.26 -32.53
C GLN A 135 18.29 -26.34 -32.72
N SER A 136 17.67 -27.46 -32.35
CA SER A 136 16.20 -27.60 -32.39
C SER A 136 15.50 -26.55 -31.54
N ILE A 137 15.90 -26.43 -30.28
CA ILE A 137 15.31 -25.44 -29.34
C ILE A 137 15.51 -24.01 -29.85
N THR A 138 16.70 -23.73 -30.39
CA THR A 138 17.01 -22.41 -30.96
C THR A 138 16.14 -22.10 -32.16
N ASN A 139 15.94 -23.07 -33.06
CA ASN A 139 15.06 -22.93 -34.22
C ASN A 139 13.60 -22.74 -33.80
N ASP A 140 13.13 -23.46 -32.76
CA ASP A 140 11.77 -23.33 -32.25
C ASP A 140 11.50 -21.94 -31.65
N ILE A 141 12.49 -21.34 -30.98
CA ILE A 141 12.36 -20.01 -30.35
C ILE A 141 12.61 -18.87 -31.36
N ALA A 142 13.56 -19.03 -32.26
CA ALA A 142 13.90 -18.03 -33.28
C ALA A 142 12.85 -17.95 -34.41
N GLY A 143 11.92 -18.92 -34.45
CA GLY A 143 11.03 -19.13 -35.58
C GLY A 143 11.80 -19.77 -36.72
N GLY A 144 11.58 -21.06 -36.97
CA GLY A 144 12.06 -21.72 -38.17
C GLY A 144 11.61 -21.02 -39.44
#